data_AF-A0A0F6RMV4-F1
#
_entry.id   AF-A0A0F6RMV4-F1
#
_cell.length_a   1.000
_cell.length_b   1.000
_cell.length_c   1.000
_cell.angle_alpha   90.00
_cell.angle_beta   90.00
_cell.angle_gamma   90.00
#
_symmetry.space_group_name_H-M   'P 1'
#
loop_
_entity.id
_entity.type
_entity.pdbx_description
1 polymer ?
#
loop_
_entity_poly.entity_id
_entity_poly.type
_entity_poly.pdbx_seq_one_letter_code
_entity_poly.pdbx_strand_id
1 'polypeptide(L)'
;MFRKIRNFIDLFFTKSRNINNEPVNKISLTVIIVIDLFILINVFLGLDSISRWYLSPSQAYPCYDQWQSYQQNKNSDRDFLIVSEILNLNRVPYIPENYDQSPERHLGKVSPICVNFASLKNNINQPNNKLIFTTIEDKQKQVTSLQEKNRTIRSQYDSSLLEQIVGQPSNLSINEVEAQKAKQELDKNNLNINNLKTEIKELKQQLLATSETVSFLSLLNSEVKFSEVKQGYEKASFWYPSIQIIFQLIFLLPLIFISLFVHKLSIEKGYGLLSLMSWHLLVIFFIPLLIKIFEFLQVGVIFEFIFDIITVIFGGLVFLINYLYIFLIPAIGFGIIKFFQQIVFNPKTQASKRVEKSRCLNCGKKIHNDHSHCPHCGYAQYVECPHCHNLTYKFMPYCYHCGTPQNINPS
;
A
#
# COMPACT_ATOMS: atom_id res chain seq x y z
N MET A 1 15.33 -0.58 30.85
CA MET A 1 14.14 -0.67 29.97
C MET A 1 13.77 -2.13 29.64
N PHE A 2 14.73 -2.97 29.21
CA PHE A 2 14.48 -4.38 28.81
C PHE A 2 13.98 -5.34 29.91
N ARG A 3 14.33 -5.13 31.19
CA ARG A 3 13.72 -5.89 32.30
C ARG A 3 12.21 -5.61 32.44
N LYS A 4 11.76 -4.40 32.10
CA LYS A 4 10.33 -4.03 32.11
C LYS A 4 9.58 -4.70 30.95
N ILE A 5 10.19 -4.77 29.77
CA ILE A 5 9.63 -5.44 28.58
C ILE A 5 9.52 -6.96 28.81
N ARG A 6 10.57 -7.61 29.35
CA ARG A 6 10.52 -9.05 29.66
C ARG A 6 9.46 -9.38 30.71
N ASN A 7 9.40 -8.59 31.78
CA ASN A 7 8.36 -8.75 32.79
C ASN A 7 6.97 -8.53 32.18
N PHE A 8 6.81 -7.59 31.24
CA PHE A 8 5.55 -7.36 30.53
C PHE A 8 5.15 -8.58 29.67
N ILE A 9 6.09 -9.19 28.93
CA ILE A 9 5.85 -10.39 28.12
C ILE A 9 5.51 -11.61 28.99
N ASP A 10 6.24 -11.81 30.09
CA ASP A 10 5.96 -12.91 31.03
C ASP A 10 4.61 -12.72 31.73
N LEU A 11 4.28 -11.48 32.13
CA LEU A 11 2.96 -11.11 32.67
C LEU A 11 1.87 -11.28 31.61
N PHE A 12 2.17 -11.02 30.34
CA PHE A 12 1.25 -11.18 29.24
C PHE A 12 0.86 -12.64 29.01
N PHE A 13 1.84 -13.55 28.93
CA PHE A 13 1.54 -14.97 28.72
C PHE A 13 0.90 -15.62 29.94
N THR A 14 1.27 -15.16 31.15
CA THR A 14 0.66 -15.68 32.40
C THR A 14 -0.77 -15.19 32.58
N LYS A 15 -1.09 -13.92 32.30
CA LYS A 15 -2.46 -13.40 32.36
C LYS A 15 -3.36 -13.89 31.22
N SER A 16 -2.80 -14.17 30.04
CA SER A 16 -3.56 -14.67 28.89
C SER A 16 -4.00 -16.13 29.02
N ARG A 17 -3.33 -16.92 29.88
CA ARG A 17 -3.59 -18.36 30.03
C ARG A 17 -4.18 -18.79 31.37
N ASN A 18 -4.27 -17.87 32.34
CA ASN A 18 -4.71 -18.19 33.70
C ASN A 18 -5.90 -17.33 34.14
N ILE A 19 -6.89 -17.95 34.78
CA ILE A 19 -7.97 -17.30 35.54
C ILE A 19 -7.68 -17.52 37.01
N ASN A 20 -7.56 -16.46 37.82
CA ASN A 20 -7.29 -16.59 39.27
C ASN A 20 -6.10 -17.52 39.62
N ASN A 21 -5.05 -17.52 38.79
CA ASN A 21 -3.87 -18.41 38.87
C ASN A 21 -4.09 -19.89 38.49
N GLU A 22 -5.23 -20.24 37.91
CA GLU A 22 -5.52 -21.57 37.37
C GLU A 22 -5.49 -21.57 35.83
N PRO A 23 -4.91 -22.59 35.18
CA PRO A 23 -4.82 -22.64 33.73
C PRO A 23 -6.19 -22.89 33.09
N VAL A 24 -6.50 -22.16 32.03
CA VAL A 24 -7.76 -22.29 31.28
C VAL A 24 -7.80 -23.62 30.51
N ASN A 25 -8.97 -24.25 30.44
CA ASN A 25 -9.20 -25.46 29.64
C ASN A 25 -8.85 -25.22 28.15
N LYS A 26 -8.20 -26.19 27.50
CA LYS A 26 -7.83 -26.14 26.08
C LYS A 26 -9.01 -25.80 25.16
N ILE A 27 -10.20 -26.35 25.43
CA ILE A 27 -11.41 -26.06 24.64
C ILE A 27 -11.82 -24.59 24.78
N SER A 28 -11.80 -24.06 26.02
CA SER A 28 -12.11 -22.66 26.29
C SER A 28 -11.07 -21.72 25.67
N LEU A 29 -9.79 -22.09 25.68
CA LEU A 29 -8.73 -21.34 25.00
C LEU A 29 -8.94 -21.30 23.48
N THR A 30 -9.33 -22.41 22.85
CA THR A 30 -9.65 -22.45 21.41
C THR A 30 -10.82 -21.54 21.07
N VAL A 31 -11.89 -21.56 21.87
CA VAL A 31 -13.06 -20.67 21.66
C VAL A 31 -12.66 -19.21 21.77
N ILE A 32 -11.85 -18.84 22.77
CA ILE A 32 -11.34 -17.47 22.93
C ILE A 32 -10.55 -17.04 21.69
N ILE A 33 -9.63 -17.88 21.19
CA ILE A 33 -8.84 -17.55 19.99
C ILE A 33 -9.72 -17.30 18.76
N VAL A 34 -10.78 -18.08 18.55
CA VAL A 34 -11.70 -17.87 17.43
C VAL A 34 -12.45 -16.53 17.56
N ILE A 35 -12.94 -16.21 18.76
CA ILE A 35 -13.59 -14.93 19.05
C ILE A 35 -12.59 -13.78 18.83
N ASP A 36 -11.36 -13.93 19.32
CA ASP A 36 -10.32 -12.92 19.21
C ASP A 36 -9.97 -12.64 17.74
N LEU A 37 -9.89 -13.68 16.90
CA LEU A 37 -9.68 -13.54 15.46
C LEU A 37 -10.84 -12.80 14.79
N PHE A 38 -12.09 -13.16 15.14
CA PHE A 38 -13.27 -12.48 14.62
C PHE A 38 -13.27 -10.98 14.98
N ILE A 39 -12.97 -10.65 16.24
CA ILE A 39 -12.87 -9.26 16.71
C ILE A 39 -11.74 -8.54 15.98
N LEU A 40 -10.57 -9.16 15.84
CA LEU A 40 -9.41 -8.57 15.15
C LEU A 40 -9.77 -8.20 13.70
N ILE A 41 -10.45 -9.08 12.96
CA ILE A 41 -10.90 -8.82 11.59
C ILE A 41 -11.85 -7.62 11.56
N ASN A 42 -12.85 -7.57 12.45
CA ASN A 42 -13.79 -6.45 12.53
C ASN A 42 -13.10 -5.12 12.88
N VAL A 43 -12.09 -5.15 13.76
CA VAL A 43 -11.28 -3.97 14.10
C VAL A 43 -10.52 -3.48 12.87
N PHE A 44 -9.89 -4.36 12.09
CA PHE A 44 -9.22 -3.97 10.85
C PHE A 44 -10.19 -3.39 9.81
N LEU A 45 -11.37 -4.00 9.64
CA LEU A 45 -12.41 -3.46 8.76
C LEU A 45 -12.88 -2.07 9.22
N GLY A 46 -13.08 -1.88 10.53
CA GLY A 46 -13.40 -0.57 11.11
C GLY A 46 -12.30 0.47 10.89
N LEU A 47 -11.04 0.09 11.08
CA LEU A 47 -9.87 0.93 10.83
C LEU A 47 -9.74 1.37 9.37
N ASP A 48 -9.99 0.45 8.42
CA ASP A 48 -9.99 0.74 6.99
C ASP A 48 -11.15 1.65 6.57
N SER A 49 -12.34 1.41 7.16
CA SER A 49 -13.51 2.27 6.95
C SER A 49 -13.26 3.70 7.44
N ILE A 50 -12.77 3.87 8.68
CA ILE A 50 -12.57 5.21 9.25
C ILE A 50 -11.41 5.95 8.57
N SER A 51 -10.37 5.25 8.07
CA SER A 51 -9.29 5.90 7.34
C SER A 51 -9.69 6.48 5.99
N ARG A 52 -10.79 6.00 5.40
CA ARG A 52 -11.33 6.55 4.15
C ARG A 52 -12.35 7.64 4.37
N TRP A 53 -12.61 8.01 5.63
CA TRP A 53 -13.65 8.98 5.94
C TRP A 53 -13.30 10.40 5.50
N TYR A 54 -12.03 10.79 5.60
CA TYR A 54 -11.53 12.02 5.02
C TYR A 54 -11.26 11.84 3.52
N LEU A 55 -11.60 12.84 2.71
CA LEU A 55 -11.38 12.78 1.25
C LEU A 55 -9.90 12.59 0.93
N SER A 56 -9.62 11.58 0.11
CA SER A 56 -8.29 11.37 -0.47
C SER A 56 -7.92 12.50 -1.43
N PRO A 57 -6.62 12.70 -1.74
CA PRO A 57 -6.16 13.76 -2.64
C PRO A 57 -6.82 13.69 -4.02
N SER A 58 -7.00 12.48 -4.56
CA SER A 58 -7.69 12.25 -5.84
C SER A 58 -9.19 12.52 -5.77
N GLN A 59 -9.82 12.39 -4.58
CA GLN A 59 -11.22 12.78 -4.40
C GLN A 59 -11.39 14.29 -4.17
N ALA A 60 -10.44 14.93 -3.48
CA ALA A 60 -10.46 16.38 -3.23
C ALA A 60 -10.08 17.18 -4.49
N TYR A 61 -9.19 16.64 -5.34
CA TYR A 61 -8.70 17.26 -6.57
C TYR A 61 -8.80 16.29 -7.77
N PRO A 62 -10.02 15.85 -8.14
CA PRO A 62 -10.24 14.81 -9.15
C PRO A 62 -9.83 15.23 -10.56
N CYS A 63 -9.67 16.55 -10.80
CA CYS A 63 -9.23 17.07 -12.08
C CYS A 63 -7.70 17.05 -12.27
N TYR A 64 -6.92 16.80 -11.21
CA TYR A 64 -5.46 16.96 -11.23
C TYR A 64 -4.78 16.05 -12.26
N ASP A 65 -5.05 14.74 -12.23
CA ASP A 65 -4.35 13.76 -13.08
C ASP A 65 -4.59 14.03 -14.58
N GLN A 66 -5.85 14.32 -14.95
CA GLN A 66 -6.21 14.64 -16.33
C GLN A 66 -5.56 15.97 -16.78
N TRP A 67 -5.58 16.99 -15.92
CA TRP A 67 -5.00 18.29 -16.25
C TRP A 67 -3.46 18.23 -16.30
N GLN A 68 -2.82 17.49 -15.40
CA GLN A 68 -1.38 17.25 -15.43
C GLN A 68 -0.96 16.54 -16.73
N SER A 69 -1.72 15.52 -17.13
CA SER A 69 -1.48 14.82 -18.40
C SER A 69 -1.60 15.76 -19.60
N TYR A 70 -2.57 16.67 -19.59
CA TYR A 70 -2.72 17.70 -20.61
C TYR A 70 -1.52 18.67 -20.64
N GLN A 71 -1.06 19.15 -19.48
CA GLN A 71 0.09 20.06 -19.38
C GLN A 71 1.41 19.43 -19.84
N GLN A 72 1.58 18.13 -19.62
CA GLN A 72 2.77 17.39 -20.04
C GLN A 72 2.74 16.97 -21.52
N ASN A 73 1.57 17.05 -22.17
CA ASN A 73 1.40 16.64 -23.56
C ASN A 73 1.96 17.69 -24.53
N LYS A 74 2.99 17.29 -25.29
CA LYS A 74 3.66 18.11 -26.32
C LYS A 74 3.11 17.91 -27.73
N ASN A 75 2.07 17.08 -27.90
CA ASN A 75 1.45 16.85 -29.21
C ASN A 75 0.77 18.13 -29.71
N SER A 76 0.95 18.47 -30.99
CA SER A 76 0.29 19.61 -31.62
C SER A 76 -1.24 19.50 -31.59
N ASP A 77 -1.77 18.28 -31.55
CA ASP A 77 -3.20 17.99 -31.52
C ASP A 77 -3.72 17.78 -30.09
N ARG A 78 -2.97 18.14 -29.03
CA ARG A 78 -3.35 17.89 -27.62
C ARG A 78 -4.75 18.39 -27.26
N ASP A 79 -5.15 19.54 -27.80
CA ASP A 79 -6.46 20.17 -27.54
C ASP A 79 -7.59 19.34 -28.15
N PHE A 80 -7.37 18.85 -29.37
CA PHE A 80 -8.30 17.93 -30.01
C PHE A 80 -8.33 16.58 -29.28
N LEU A 81 -7.19 16.06 -28.82
CA LEU A 81 -7.12 14.78 -28.13
C LEU A 81 -7.94 14.78 -26.84
N ILE A 82 -7.79 15.80 -25.98
CA ILE A 82 -8.55 15.86 -24.73
C ILE A 82 -10.05 16.04 -24.99
N VAL A 83 -10.44 16.82 -26.00
CA VAL A 83 -11.85 16.99 -26.39
C VAL A 83 -12.41 15.70 -26.98
N SER A 84 -11.63 15.01 -27.82
CA SER A 84 -12.02 13.73 -28.41
C SER A 84 -12.21 12.65 -27.34
N GLU A 85 -11.39 12.62 -26.29
CA GLU A 85 -11.57 11.72 -25.16
C GLU A 85 -12.91 11.96 -24.47
N ILE A 86 -13.29 13.22 -24.27
CA ILE A 86 -14.58 13.60 -23.67
C ILE A 86 -15.76 13.13 -24.54
N LEU A 87 -15.67 13.30 -25.86
CA LEU A 87 -16.76 13.00 -26.79
C LEU A 87 -16.87 11.51 -27.18
N ASN A 88 -15.76 10.77 -27.17
CA ASN A 88 -15.71 9.34 -27.46
C ASN A 88 -16.28 8.49 -26.29
N LEU A 89 -16.35 9.05 -25.10
CA LEU A 89 -16.93 8.40 -23.93
C LEU A 89 -18.47 8.28 -24.08
N ASN A 90 -18.93 7.22 -24.75
CA ASN A 90 -20.29 6.66 -24.59
C ASN A 90 -20.55 6.18 -23.15
N ARG A 91 -19.49 6.07 -22.34
CA ARG A 91 -19.55 5.81 -20.92
C ARG A 91 -19.14 7.08 -20.22
N VAL A 92 -20.12 7.80 -19.70
CA VAL A 92 -19.90 8.72 -18.57
C VAL A 92 -19.02 7.94 -17.58
N PRO A 93 -17.73 8.27 -17.39
CA PRO A 93 -17.10 7.89 -16.14
C PRO A 93 -18.03 8.49 -15.11
N TYR A 94 -18.58 7.66 -14.22
CA TYR A 94 -19.43 8.11 -13.13
C TYR A 94 -18.66 9.21 -12.37
N ILE A 95 -18.86 10.44 -12.81
CA ILE A 95 -18.55 11.64 -12.10
C ILE A 95 -19.82 11.78 -11.28
N PRO A 96 -19.79 11.50 -9.96
CA PRO A 96 -20.98 11.67 -9.15
C PRO A 96 -21.53 13.06 -9.47
N GLU A 97 -22.78 13.10 -9.94
CA GLU A 97 -23.47 14.30 -10.46
C GLU A 97 -23.42 15.49 -9.49
N ASN A 98 -23.01 15.24 -8.25
CA ASN A 98 -22.85 16.22 -7.21
C ASN A 98 -21.44 16.14 -6.60
N TYR A 99 -20.46 16.86 -7.15
CA TYR A 99 -19.30 17.26 -6.36
C TYR A 99 -19.68 18.27 -5.26
N ASP A 100 -20.82 18.96 -5.42
CA ASP A 100 -21.41 19.86 -4.43
C ASP A 100 -22.04 19.13 -3.24
N GLN A 101 -22.45 17.87 -3.43
CA GLN A 101 -22.73 17.00 -2.30
C GLN A 101 -21.40 16.32 -1.96
N SER A 102 -20.62 16.97 -1.09
CA SER A 102 -19.81 16.19 -0.15
C SER A 102 -20.69 15.01 0.25
N PRO A 103 -20.33 13.76 -0.09
CA PRO A 103 -21.21 12.64 0.22
C PRO A 103 -21.51 12.83 1.69
N GLU A 104 -22.78 12.78 2.10
CA GLU A 104 -23.26 13.09 3.48
C GLU A 104 -22.55 12.24 4.58
N ARG A 105 -21.54 11.48 4.19
CA ARG A 105 -20.75 10.49 4.88
C ARG A 105 -19.24 10.73 4.82
N HIS A 106 -18.70 11.83 4.27
CA HIS A 106 -17.24 12.08 4.21
C HIS A 106 -16.83 13.49 4.66
N LEU A 107 -15.64 13.61 5.24
CA LEU A 107 -15.05 14.87 5.70
C LEU A 107 -14.12 15.45 4.63
N GLY A 108 -14.21 16.76 4.41
CA GLY A 108 -13.41 17.48 3.42
C GLY A 108 -14.29 18.21 2.40
N LYS A 109 -13.66 18.90 1.45
CA LYS A 109 -14.35 19.56 0.34
C LYS A 109 -13.58 19.31 -0.95
N VAL A 110 -14.32 19.18 -2.04
CA VAL A 110 -13.75 19.11 -3.39
C VAL A 110 -13.33 20.51 -3.81
N SER A 111 -12.20 20.62 -4.52
CA SER A 111 -11.71 21.89 -5.06
C SER A 111 -12.76 22.54 -5.97
N PRO A 112 -13.17 23.79 -5.72
CA PRO A 112 -14.10 24.52 -6.59
C PRO A 112 -13.62 24.60 -8.05
N ILE A 113 -12.30 24.62 -8.27
CA ILE A 113 -11.72 24.60 -9.61
C ILE A 113 -12.02 23.27 -10.31
N CYS A 114 -11.89 22.15 -9.60
CA CYS A 114 -12.24 20.85 -10.17
C CYS A 114 -13.75 20.68 -10.36
N VAL A 115 -14.59 21.32 -9.54
CA VAL A 115 -16.04 21.38 -9.78
C VAL A 115 -16.34 22.15 -11.08
N ASN A 116 -15.73 23.32 -11.27
CA ASN A 116 -15.86 24.09 -12.51
C ASN A 116 -15.30 23.32 -13.73
N PHE A 117 -14.17 22.64 -13.57
CA PHE A 117 -13.58 21.77 -14.59
C PHE A 117 -14.58 20.71 -15.05
N ALA A 118 -15.24 20.03 -14.12
CA ALA A 118 -16.24 19.01 -14.42
C ALA A 118 -17.47 19.60 -15.13
N SER A 119 -17.94 20.77 -14.69
CA SER A 119 -19.04 21.49 -15.34
C SER A 119 -18.72 21.84 -16.80
N LEU A 120 -17.56 22.45 -17.05
CA LEU A 120 -17.09 22.79 -18.39
C LEU A 120 -16.90 21.54 -19.26
N LYS A 121 -16.36 20.46 -18.70
CA LYS A 121 -16.22 19.16 -19.37
C LYS A 121 -17.58 18.59 -19.78
N ASN A 122 -18.58 18.64 -18.91
CA ASN A 122 -19.93 18.17 -19.21
C ASN A 122 -20.58 19.00 -20.32
N ASN A 123 -20.33 20.31 -20.34
CA ASN A 123 -20.85 21.21 -21.37
C ASN A 123 -20.26 20.95 -22.76
N ILE A 124 -19.11 20.28 -22.90
CA ILE A 124 -18.59 19.87 -24.22
C ILE A 124 -19.49 18.79 -24.84
N ASN A 125 -20.15 17.97 -24.03
CA ASN A 125 -20.91 16.79 -24.43
C ASN A 125 -22.29 17.11 -25.05
N GLN A 126 -22.34 18.12 -25.93
CA GLN A 126 -23.55 18.58 -26.61
C GLN A 126 -23.78 17.82 -27.92
N PRO A 127 -25.05 17.69 -28.38
CA PRO A 127 -25.38 17.00 -29.63
C PRO A 127 -24.62 17.54 -30.86
N ASN A 128 -24.43 18.86 -30.93
CA ASN A 128 -23.70 19.49 -32.03
C ASN A 128 -22.21 19.10 -32.06
N ASN A 129 -21.54 19.13 -30.90
CA ASN A 129 -20.13 18.74 -30.79
C ASN A 129 -19.93 17.26 -31.09
N LYS A 130 -20.87 16.41 -30.65
CA LYS A 130 -20.91 15.00 -31.02
C LYS A 130 -21.01 14.79 -32.52
N LEU A 131 -21.92 15.52 -33.19
CA LEU A 131 -22.10 15.39 -34.63
C LEU A 131 -20.82 15.77 -35.42
N ILE A 132 -20.16 16.87 -35.02
CA ILE A 132 -18.88 17.27 -35.62
C ILE A 132 -17.83 16.18 -35.37
N PHE A 133 -17.75 15.66 -34.15
CA PHE A 133 -16.80 14.60 -33.79
C PHE A 133 -17.04 13.30 -34.56
N THR A 134 -18.28 12.81 -34.65
CA THR A 134 -18.60 11.60 -35.43
C THR A 134 -18.29 11.79 -36.91
N THR A 135 -18.51 13.00 -37.45
CA THR A 135 -18.13 13.32 -38.84
C THR A 135 -16.63 13.25 -39.05
N ILE A 136 -15.83 13.71 -38.08
CA ILE A 136 -14.37 13.58 -38.10
C ILE A 136 -13.97 12.10 -38.08
N GLU A 137 -14.56 11.29 -37.19
CA GLU A 137 -14.28 9.86 -37.10
C GLU A 137 -14.60 9.12 -38.40
N ASP A 138 -15.74 9.42 -39.02
CA ASP A 138 -16.16 8.78 -40.27
C ASP A 138 -15.26 9.16 -41.45
N LYS A 139 -14.85 10.42 -41.55
CA LYS A 139 -13.84 10.84 -42.54
C LYS A 139 -12.49 10.20 -42.28
N GLN A 140 -12.08 10.05 -41.01
CA GLN A 140 -10.85 9.37 -40.65
C GLN A 140 -10.88 7.89 -41.04
N LYS A 141 -12.02 7.19 -40.86
CA LYS A 141 -12.22 5.81 -41.35
C LYS A 141 -12.12 5.73 -42.88
N GLN A 142 -12.68 6.70 -43.60
CA GLN A 142 -12.55 6.77 -45.07
C GLN A 142 -11.10 6.96 -45.51
N VAL A 143 -10.34 7.83 -44.84
CA VAL A 143 -8.90 8.00 -45.09
C VAL A 143 -8.16 6.68 -44.88
N THR A 144 -8.38 6.01 -43.75
CA THR A 144 -7.74 4.71 -43.45
C THR A 144 -8.08 3.67 -44.52
N SER A 145 -9.35 3.56 -44.93
CA SER A 145 -9.78 2.63 -45.97
C SER A 145 -9.12 2.92 -47.33
N LEU A 146 -9.02 4.19 -47.74
CA LEU A 146 -8.32 4.57 -48.97
C LEU A 146 -6.81 4.30 -48.89
N GLN A 147 -6.19 4.50 -47.73
CA GLN A 147 -4.78 4.18 -47.51
C GLN A 147 -4.50 2.68 -47.60
N GLU A 148 -5.39 1.86 -47.04
CA GLU A 148 -5.32 0.39 -47.16
C GLU A 148 -5.48 -0.05 -48.61
N LYS A 149 -6.46 0.48 -49.34
CA LYS A 149 -6.62 0.23 -50.79
C LYS A 149 -5.37 0.63 -51.57
N ASN A 150 -4.80 1.80 -51.31
CA ASN A 150 -3.56 2.25 -51.95
C ASN A 150 -2.38 1.32 -51.66
N ARG A 151 -2.30 0.73 -50.46
CA ARG A 151 -1.26 -0.25 -50.14
C ARG A 151 -1.42 -1.51 -50.98
N THR A 152 -2.63 -2.02 -51.14
CA THR A 152 -2.93 -3.18 -52.00
C THR A 152 -2.61 -2.88 -53.47
N ILE A 153 -3.05 -1.74 -53.99
CA ILE A 153 -2.77 -1.34 -55.39
C ILE A 153 -1.26 -1.21 -55.62
N ARG A 154 -0.50 -0.63 -54.68
CA ARG A 154 0.98 -0.53 -54.81
C ARG A 154 1.65 -1.90 -54.87
N SER A 155 1.22 -2.87 -54.05
CA SER A 155 1.79 -4.22 -54.10
C SER A 155 1.54 -4.95 -55.42
N GLN A 156 0.40 -4.67 -56.07
CA GLN A 156 0.08 -5.23 -57.39
C GLN A 156 0.80 -4.46 -58.51
N TYR A 157 0.91 -3.13 -58.39
CA TYR A 157 1.55 -2.26 -59.38
C TYR A 157 2.99 -2.65 -59.69
N ASP A 158 3.81 -2.93 -58.67
CA ASP A 158 5.21 -3.30 -58.87
C ASP A 158 5.34 -4.59 -59.71
N SER A 159 4.40 -5.52 -59.52
CA SER A 159 4.32 -6.77 -60.28
C SER A 159 3.79 -6.55 -61.70
N SER A 160 2.71 -5.78 -61.87
CA SER A 160 2.16 -5.42 -63.18
C SER A 160 3.14 -4.58 -64.03
N LEU A 161 3.98 -3.76 -63.39
CA LEU A 161 5.01 -2.97 -64.07
C LEU A 161 6.12 -3.86 -64.61
N LEU A 162 6.57 -4.86 -63.84
CA LEU A 162 7.53 -5.86 -64.30
C LEU A 162 6.98 -6.66 -65.48
N GLU A 163 5.72 -7.11 -65.39
CA GLU A 163 5.00 -7.80 -66.48
C GLU A 163 4.95 -6.94 -67.76
N GLN A 164 4.68 -5.63 -67.60
CA GLN A 164 4.67 -4.70 -68.73
C GLN A 164 6.08 -4.51 -69.34
N ILE A 165 7.13 -4.42 -68.52
CA ILE A 165 8.52 -4.28 -69.00
C ILE A 165 8.98 -5.52 -69.79
N VAL A 166 8.54 -6.71 -69.39
CA VAL A 166 8.86 -7.97 -70.09
C VAL A 166 7.92 -8.28 -71.26
N GLY A 167 6.95 -7.41 -71.56
CA GLY A 167 6.03 -7.55 -72.69
C GLY A 167 4.99 -8.67 -72.51
N GLN A 168 4.68 -9.06 -71.28
CA GLN A 168 3.66 -10.07 -71.00
C GLN A 168 2.27 -9.52 -71.36
N PRO A 169 1.46 -10.25 -72.15
CA PRO A 169 0.12 -9.80 -72.50
C PRO A 169 -0.81 -9.82 -71.29
N SER A 170 -1.70 -8.82 -71.20
CA SER A 170 -2.55 -8.58 -70.03
C SER A 170 -3.51 -9.72 -69.69
N ASN A 171 -3.83 -10.60 -70.65
CA ASN A 171 -4.64 -11.80 -70.44
C ASN A 171 -3.93 -12.91 -69.65
N LEU A 172 -2.61 -12.82 -69.46
CA LEU A 172 -1.80 -13.73 -68.66
C LEU A 172 -1.37 -13.10 -67.33
N SER A 173 -1.76 -11.86 -67.06
CA SER A 173 -1.46 -11.19 -65.80
C SER A 173 -2.24 -11.81 -64.65
N ILE A 174 -1.57 -12.07 -63.53
CA ILE A 174 -2.21 -12.53 -62.29
C ILE A 174 -2.80 -11.34 -61.51
N ASN A 175 -2.43 -10.12 -61.88
CA ASN A 175 -2.83 -8.90 -61.19
C ASN A 175 -4.14 -8.35 -61.78
N GLU A 176 -5.06 -7.94 -60.90
CA GLU A 176 -6.38 -7.41 -61.30
C GLU A 176 -6.30 -6.05 -62.02
N VAL A 177 -5.18 -5.33 -61.88
CA VAL A 177 -5.05 -3.94 -62.35
C VAL A 177 -3.80 -3.76 -63.21
N GLU A 178 -4.00 -3.31 -64.45
CA GLU A 178 -2.92 -2.88 -65.35
C GLU A 178 -2.15 -1.70 -64.74
N ALA A 179 -0.83 -1.64 -64.93
CA ALA A 179 0.03 -0.65 -64.27
C ALA A 179 -0.43 0.81 -64.50
N GLN A 180 -0.96 1.14 -65.68
CA GLN A 180 -1.46 2.48 -65.98
C GLN A 180 -2.77 2.82 -65.24
N LYS A 181 -3.68 1.85 -65.08
CA LYS A 181 -4.92 2.01 -64.31
C LYS A 181 -4.62 2.11 -62.81
N ALA A 182 -3.68 1.28 -62.33
CA ALA A 182 -3.21 1.32 -60.94
C ALA A 182 -2.62 2.69 -60.59
N LYS A 183 -1.82 3.30 -61.48
CA LYS A 183 -1.30 4.67 -61.28
C LYS A 183 -2.42 5.71 -61.18
N GLN A 184 -3.39 5.69 -62.09
CA GLN A 184 -4.52 6.63 -62.08
C GLN A 184 -5.36 6.50 -60.81
N GLU A 185 -5.61 5.27 -60.34
CA GLU A 185 -6.37 5.03 -59.13
C GLU A 185 -5.62 5.49 -57.87
N LEU A 186 -4.30 5.26 -57.81
CA LEU A 186 -3.46 5.80 -56.74
C LEU A 186 -3.49 7.33 -56.69
N ASP A 187 -3.37 8.00 -57.85
CA ASP A 187 -3.40 9.46 -57.93
C ASP A 187 -4.76 10.02 -57.47
N LYS A 188 -5.86 9.40 -57.93
CA LYS A 188 -7.23 9.76 -57.49
C LYS A 188 -7.42 9.55 -55.99
N ASN A 189 -7.00 8.40 -55.45
CA ASN A 189 -7.12 8.10 -54.03
C ASN A 189 -6.26 9.03 -53.18
N ASN A 190 -5.05 9.37 -53.61
CA ASN A 190 -4.19 10.32 -52.91
C ASN A 190 -4.81 11.73 -52.88
N LEU A 191 -5.42 12.17 -53.99
CA LEU A 191 -6.15 13.44 -54.03
C LEU A 191 -7.33 13.43 -53.06
N ASN A 192 -8.13 12.35 -53.04
CA ASN A 192 -9.23 12.20 -52.09
C ASN A 192 -8.76 12.17 -50.63
N ILE A 193 -7.67 11.46 -50.33
CA ILE A 193 -7.05 11.43 -49.00
C ILE A 193 -6.64 12.84 -48.58
N ASN A 194 -6.03 13.60 -49.47
CA ASN A 194 -5.60 14.97 -49.17
C ASN A 194 -6.80 15.88 -48.90
N ASN A 195 -7.86 15.80 -49.71
CA ASN A 195 -9.10 16.56 -49.48
C ASN A 195 -9.75 16.19 -48.13
N LEU A 196 -9.90 14.89 -47.86
CA LEU A 196 -10.45 14.42 -46.58
C LEU A 196 -9.60 14.88 -45.38
N LYS A 197 -8.28 14.87 -45.49
CA LYS A 197 -7.39 15.38 -44.44
C LYS A 197 -7.55 16.88 -44.20
N THR A 198 -7.74 17.65 -45.26
CA THR A 198 -8.03 19.09 -45.16
C THR A 198 -9.37 19.33 -44.47
N GLU A 199 -10.43 18.62 -44.89
CA GLU A 199 -11.75 18.70 -44.27
C GLU A 199 -11.72 18.26 -42.79
N ILE A 200 -10.97 17.21 -42.45
CA ILE A 200 -10.76 16.79 -41.06
C ILE A 200 -10.09 17.91 -40.26
N LYS A 201 -9.08 18.58 -40.82
CA LYS A 201 -8.40 19.69 -40.15
C LYS A 201 -9.34 20.87 -39.89
N GLU A 202 -10.18 21.20 -40.87
CA GLU A 202 -11.19 22.26 -40.74
C GLU A 202 -12.25 21.90 -39.69
N LEU A 203 -12.76 20.67 -39.69
CA LEU A 203 -13.71 20.19 -38.70
C LEU A 203 -13.11 20.16 -37.29
N LYS A 204 -11.83 19.77 -37.14
CA LYS A 204 -11.11 19.87 -35.87
C LYS A 204 -11.08 21.31 -35.38
N GLN A 205 -10.73 22.26 -36.25
CA GLN A 205 -10.72 23.68 -35.89
C GLN A 205 -12.11 24.20 -35.53
N GLN A 206 -13.14 23.79 -36.27
CA GLN A 206 -14.53 24.14 -35.98
C GLN A 206 -14.96 23.63 -34.60
N LEU A 207 -14.64 22.37 -34.27
CA LEU A 207 -14.94 21.79 -32.96
C LEU A 207 -14.24 22.58 -31.84
N LEU A 208 -12.95 22.88 -32.02
CA LEU A 208 -12.15 23.63 -31.05
C LEU A 208 -12.60 25.09 -30.90
N ALA A 209 -13.27 25.66 -31.90
CA ALA A 209 -13.80 27.02 -31.88
C ALA A 209 -15.20 27.15 -31.25
N THR A 210 -15.84 26.04 -30.88
CA THR A 210 -17.14 26.08 -30.16
C THR A 210 -16.98 26.74 -28.79
N SER A 211 -17.99 27.51 -28.36
CA SER A 211 -17.90 28.31 -27.12
C SER A 211 -17.65 27.44 -25.88
N GLU A 212 -18.22 26.23 -25.83
CA GLU A 212 -18.05 25.27 -24.75
C GLU A 212 -16.61 24.75 -24.71
N THR A 213 -16.06 24.40 -25.87
CA THR A 213 -14.68 23.91 -25.98
C THR A 213 -13.67 25.00 -25.68
N VAL A 214 -13.86 26.21 -26.20
CA VAL A 214 -13.00 27.37 -25.90
C VAL A 214 -12.99 27.66 -24.41
N SER A 215 -14.15 27.62 -23.74
CA SER A 215 -14.25 27.84 -22.29
C SER A 215 -13.45 26.80 -21.50
N PHE A 216 -13.59 25.52 -21.85
CA PHE A 216 -12.83 24.44 -21.21
C PHE A 216 -11.32 24.54 -21.46
N LEU A 217 -10.91 24.80 -22.70
CA LEU A 217 -9.49 24.95 -23.06
C LEU A 217 -8.88 26.20 -22.42
N SER A 218 -9.64 27.28 -22.24
CA SER A 218 -9.17 28.48 -21.54
C SER A 218 -8.84 28.18 -20.07
N LEU A 219 -9.65 27.33 -19.42
CA LEU A 219 -9.37 26.85 -18.07
C LEU A 219 -8.09 26.01 -18.08
N LEU A 220 -7.99 25.02 -18.97
CA LEU A 220 -6.84 24.13 -19.07
C LEU A 220 -5.51 24.84 -19.32
N ASN A 221 -5.51 25.88 -20.16
CA ASN A 221 -4.32 26.67 -20.47
C ASN A 221 -3.95 27.69 -19.37
N SER A 222 -4.78 27.84 -18.33
CA SER A 222 -4.46 28.74 -17.21
C SER A 222 -3.40 28.13 -16.30
N GLU A 223 -2.17 28.61 -16.42
CA GLU A 223 -1.05 28.21 -15.54
C GLU A 223 -1.34 28.51 -14.07
N VAL A 224 -2.00 29.64 -13.79
CA VAL A 224 -2.35 30.06 -12.42
C VAL A 224 -3.31 29.05 -11.79
N LYS A 225 -4.39 28.68 -12.51
CA LYS A 225 -5.37 27.72 -11.98
C LYS A 225 -4.80 26.31 -11.87
N PHE A 226 -3.98 25.90 -12.83
CA PHE A 226 -3.27 24.63 -12.74
C PHE A 226 -2.32 24.58 -11.53
N SER A 227 -1.54 25.63 -11.30
CA SER A 227 -0.65 25.72 -10.14
C SER A 227 -1.41 25.67 -8.82
N GLU A 228 -2.56 26.32 -8.73
CA GLU A 228 -3.44 26.29 -7.55
C GLU A 228 -3.93 24.85 -7.26
N VAL A 229 -4.40 24.14 -8.29
CA VAL A 229 -4.83 22.73 -8.18
C VAL A 229 -3.66 21.83 -7.82
N LYS A 230 -2.49 22.01 -8.45
CA LYS A 230 -1.29 21.22 -8.20
C LYS A 230 -0.81 21.36 -6.75
N GLN A 231 -0.65 22.60 -6.27
CA GLN A 231 -0.23 22.85 -4.88
C GLN A 231 -1.26 22.30 -3.88
N GLY A 232 -2.55 22.44 -4.20
CA GLY A 232 -3.63 21.86 -3.41
C GLY A 232 -3.54 20.34 -3.31
N TYR A 233 -3.33 19.66 -4.45
CA TYR A 233 -3.16 18.21 -4.52
C TYR A 233 -1.90 17.74 -3.78
N GLU A 234 -0.76 18.40 -3.96
CA GLU A 234 0.51 18.05 -3.30
C GLU A 234 0.38 18.20 -1.78
N LYS A 235 -0.21 19.30 -1.32
CA LYS A 235 -0.49 19.51 0.11
C LYS A 235 -1.45 18.45 0.66
N ALA A 236 -2.53 18.14 -0.07
CA ALA A 236 -3.46 17.09 0.34
C ALA A 236 -2.76 15.73 0.41
N SER A 237 -1.95 15.38 -0.58
CA SER A 237 -1.18 14.13 -0.63
C SER A 237 -0.19 14.01 0.52
N PHE A 238 0.48 15.10 0.87
CA PHE A 238 1.41 15.15 2.00
C PHE A 238 0.71 14.93 3.35
N TRP A 239 -0.43 15.60 3.60
CA TRP A 239 -1.12 15.52 4.89
C TRP A 239 -2.04 14.31 5.04
N TYR A 240 -2.52 13.75 3.92
CA TYR A 240 -3.51 12.68 3.94
C TYR A 240 -3.11 11.47 4.79
N PRO A 241 -1.89 10.89 4.67
CA PRO A 241 -1.49 9.75 5.50
C PRO A 241 -1.54 10.06 7.00
N SER A 242 -1.13 11.28 7.39
CA SER A 242 -1.18 11.72 8.80
C SER A 242 -2.61 11.84 9.30
N ILE A 243 -3.52 12.39 8.48
CA ILE A 243 -4.94 12.50 8.81
C ILE A 243 -5.56 11.11 8.97
N GLN A 244 -5.27 10.16 8.07
CA GLN A 244 -5.75 8.78 8.18
C GLN A 244 -5.38 8.13 9.52
N ILE A 245 -4.13 8.31 9.95
CA ILE A 245 -3.64 7.77 11.22
C ILE A 245 -4.37 8.42 12.40
N ILE A 246 -4.61 9.73 12.37
CA ILE A 246 -5.37 10.42 13.42
C ILE A 246 -6.77 9.81 13.56
N PHE A 247 -7.49 9.58 12.45
CA PHE A 247 -8.80 8.93 12.48
C PHE A 247 -8.74 7.50 13.01
N GLN A 248 -7.74 6.73 12.60
CA GLN A 248 -7.50 5.38 13.11
C GLN A 248 -7.21 5.36 14.62
N LEU A 249 -6.43 6.34 15.11
CA LEU A 249 -6.15 6.50 16.54
C LEU A 249 -7.41 6.91 17.32
N ILE A 250 -8.22 7.82 16.77
CA ILE A 250 -9.50 8.23 17.38
C ILE A 250 -10.46 7.05 17.48
N PHE A 251 -10.46 6.13 16.52
CA PHE A 251 -11.25 4.89 16.58
C PHE A 251 -10.70 3.89 17.62
N LEU A 252 -9.39 3.71 17.65
CA LEU A 252 -8.75 2.62 18.38
C LEU A 252 -8.46 2.96 19.86
N LEU A 253 -8.10 4.20 20.16
CA LEU A 253 -7.79 4.62 21.54
C LEU A 253 -8.98 4.42 22.49
N PRO A 254 -10.23 4.81 22.17
CA PRO A 254 -11.38 4.56 23.04
C PRO A 254 -11.56 3.08 23.37
N LEU A 255 -11.38 2.18 22.40
CA LEU A 255 -11.46 0.73 22.60
C LEU A 255 -10.40 0.24 23.58
N ILE A 256 -9.16 0.73 23.43
CA ILE A 256 -8.07 0.43 24.38
C ILE A 256 -8.39 0.99 25.77
N PHE A 257 -8.86 2.23 25.88
CA PHE A 257 -9.17 2.85 27.17
C PHE A 257 -10.30 2.12 27.90
N ILE A 258 -11.37 1.74 27.19
CA ILE A 258 -12.48 0.98 27.75
C ILE A 258 -11.99 -0.40 28.21
N SER A 259 -11.23 -1.11 27.38
CA SER A 259 -10.67 -2.41 27.73
C SER A 259 -9.74 -2.34 28.95
N LEU A 260 -8.87 -1.32 29.01
CA LEU A 260 -8.01 -1.04 30.16
C LEU A 260 -8.82 -0.75 31.43
N PHE A 261 -9.86 0.07 31.32
CA PHE A 261 -10.72 0.45 32.43
C PHE A 261 -11.47 -0.75 33.00
N VAL A 262 -12.11 -1.54 32.13
CA VAL A 262 -12.80 -2.78 32.51
C VAL A 262 -11.82 -3.78 33.14
N HIS A 263 -10.60 -3.92 32.60
CA HIS A 263 -9.59 -4.81 33.17
C HIS A 263 -9.21 -4.41 34.60
N LYS A 264 -8.97 -3.11 34.85
CA LYS A 264 -8.65 -2.61 36.19
C LYS A 264 -9.79 -2.87 37.18
N LEU A 265 -11.02 -2.50 36.81
CA LEU A 265 -12.20 -2.74 37.66
C LEU A 265 -12.41 -4.23 37.94
N SER A 266 -12.15 -5.10 36.95
CA SER A 266 -12.32 -6.53 37.08
C SER A 266 -11.32 -7.17 38.03
N ILE A 267 -10.09 -6.65 38.08
CA ILE A 267 -9.07 -7.10 39.04
C ILE A 267 -9.47 -6.66 40.45
N GLU A 268 -9.90 -5.41 40.62
CA GLU A 268 -10.31 -4.86 41.93
C GLU A 268 -11.51 -5.61 42.52
N LYS A 269 -12.46 -6.02 41.68
CA LYS A 269 -13.68 -6.74 42.10
C LYS A 269 -13.53 -8.27 42.13
N GLY A 270 -12.37 -8.82 41.74
CA GLY A 270 -12.13 -10.27 41.76
C GLY A 270 -12.84 -11.09 40.67
N TYR A 271 -13.32 -10.45 39.59
CA TYR A 271 -13.98 -11.14 38.49
C TYR A 271 -12.94 -11.76 37.53
N GLY A 272 -12.53 -13.00 37.80
CA GLY A 272 -11.46 -13.67 37.03
C GLY A 272 -11.74 -13.83 35.53
N LEU A 273 -12.95 -14.23 35.15
CA LEU A 273 -13.36 -14.41 33.73
C LEU A 273 -13.37 -13.09 32.95
N LEU A 274 -13.94 -12.04 33.55
CA LEU A 274 -13.98 -10.71 32.94
C LEU A 274 -12.57 -10.09 32.83
N SER A 275 -11.69 -10.39 33.79
CA SER A 275 -10.29 -9.94 33.77
C SER A 275 -9.52 -10.60 32.62
N LEU A 276 -9.78 -11.89 32.37
CA LEU A 276 -9.22 -12.62 31.23
C LEU A 276 -9.72 -12.05 29.90
N MET A 277 -11.04 -11.88 29.73
CA MET A 277 -11.60 -11.37 28.47
C MET A 277 -11.15 -9.94 28.16
N SER A 278 -11.18 -9.05 29.15
CA SER A 278 -10.69 -7.67 28.98
C SER A 278 -9.19 -7.63 28.65
N TRP A 279 -8.39 -8.56 29.16
CA TRP A 279 -6.97 -8.68 28.80
C TRP A 279 -6.78 -9.10 27.33
N HIS A 280 -7.52 -10.10 26.83
CA HIS A 280 -7.43 -10.49 25.41
C HIS A 280 -7.88 -9.37 24.48
N LEU A 281 -8.98 -8.69 24.79
CA LEU A 281 -9.43 -7.51 24.04
C LEU A 281 -8.35 -6.42 23.96
N LEU A 282 -7.69 -6.14 25.07
CA LEU A 282 -6.58 -5.19 25.12
C LEU A 282 -5.49 -5.60 24.12
N VAL A 283 -5.05 -6.85 24.19
CA VAL A 283 -4.00 -7.39 23.32
C VAL A 283 -4.38 -7.28 21.85
N ILE A 284 -5.61 -7.66 21.51
CA ILE A 284 -6.14 -7.60 20.14
C ILE A 284 -6.09 -6.17 19.62
N PHE A 285 -6.50 -5.17 20.41
CA PHE A 285 -6.48 -3.77 19.98
C PHE A 285 -5.06 -3.20 19.88
N PHE A 286 -4.10 -3.71 20.66
CA PHE A 286 -2.70 -3.31 20.56
C PHE A 286 -2.01 -3.82 19.28
N ILE A 287 -2.46 -4.94 18.69
CA ILE A 287 -1.86 -5.49 17.47
C ILE A 287 -1.98 -4.50 16.28
N PRO A 288 -3.18 -4.02 15.89
CA PRO A 288 -3.31 -3.01 14.83
C PRO A 288 -2.58 -1.71 15.16
N LEU A 289 -2.57 -1.28 16.43
CA LEU A 289 -1.85 -0.07 16.86
C LEU A 289 -0.36 -0.18 16.57
N LEU A 290 0.27 -1.30 16.92
CA LEU A 290 1.69 -1.52 16.66
C LEU A 290 1.98 -1.54 15.15
N ILE A 291 1.14 -2.22 14.36
CA ILE A 291 1.27 -2.24 12.89
C ILE A 291 1.20 -0.81 12.33
N LYS A 292 0.24 0.00 12.77
CA LYS A 292 0.10 1.39 12.30
C LYS A 292 1.23 2.30 12.75
N ILE A 293 1.80 2.08 13.93
CA ILE A 293 3.00 2.80 14.36
C ILE A 293 4.19 2.44 13.44
N PHE A 294 4.37 1.16 13.09
CA PHE A 294 5.44 0.77 12.16
C PHE A 294 5.21 1.31 10.75
N GLU A 295 3.98 1.27 10.25
CA GLU A 295 3.60 1.87 8.96
C GLU A 295 3.91 3.37 8.95
N PHE A 296 3.57 4.09 10.02
CA PHE A 296 3.95 5.49 10.17
C PHE A 296 5.45 5.72 10.31
N LEU A 297 6.21 4.80 10.91
CA LEU A 297 7.68 4.97 10.99
C LEU A 297 8.38 4.67 9.67
N GLN A 298 7.84 3.74 8.86
CA GLN A 298 8.39 3.35 7.58
C GLN A 298 7.98 4.30 6.44
N VAL A 299 6.74 4.80 6.48
CA VAL A 299 6.12 5.62 5.41
C VAL A 299 5.90 7.07 5.88
N GLY A 300 6.07 7.37 7.15
CA GLY A 300 5.70 8.68 7.68
C GLY A 300 6.72 9.76 7.43
N VAL A 301 6.18 10.98 7.41
CA VAL A 301 6.81 12.29 7.24
C VAL A 301 8.15 12.45 7.95
N ILE A 302 8.38 11.82 9.11
CA ILE A 302 9.65 11.91 9.83
C ILE A 302 10.79 11.23 9.06
N PHE A 303 10.50 10.08 8.43
CA PHE A 303 11.50 9.35 7.65
C PHE A 303 11.80 10.07 6.33
N GLU A 304 10.78 10.54 5.61
CA GLU A 304 10.97 11.36 4.40
C GLU A 304 11.68 12.68 4.71
N PHE A 305 11.31 13.40 5.77
CA PHE A 305 11.96 14.65 6.18
C PHE A 305 13.43 14.46 6.58
N ILE A 306 13.74 13.40 7.33
CA ILE A 306 15.13 13.05 7.65
C ILE A 306 15.88 12.65 6.36
N PHE A 307 15.23 11.90 5.46
CA PHE A 307 15.81 11.50 4.19
C PHE A 307 16.08 12.70 3.26
N ASP A 308 15.19 13.69 3.22
CA ASP A 308 15.34 14.92 2.45
C ASP A 308 16.50 15.77 3.00
N ILE A 309 16.62 15.87 4.32
CA ILE A 309 17.77 16.52 4.96
C ILE A 309 19.06 15.79 4.61
N ILE A 310 19.07 14.45 4.67
CA ILE A 310 20.25 13.63 4.36
C ILE A 310 20.59 13.73 2.86
N THR A 311 19.62 13.70 1.94
CA THR A 311 19.89 13.81 0.50
C THR A 311 20.38 15.20 0.10
N VAL A 312 19.94 16.26 0.77
CA VAL A 312 20.49 17.61 0.65
C VAL A 312 21.95 17.66 1.15
N ILE A 313 22.25 17.02 2.28
CA ILE A 313 23.61 16.97 2.85
C ILE A 313 24.57 16.12 1.99
N PHE A 314 24.09 15.00 1.44
CA PHE A 314 24.89 14.04 0.66
C PHE A 314 24.76 14.23 -0.86
N GLY A 315 24.18 15.34 -1.32
CA GLY A 315 24.19 15.77 -2.72
C GLY A 315 23.53 14.79 -3.72
N GLY A 316 22.52 14.03 -3.30
CA GLY A 316 21.80 13.12 -4.20
C GLY A 316 22.47 11.77 -4.47
N LEU A 317 23.51 11.37 -3.72
CA LEU A 317 24.05 9.99 -3.76
C LEU A 317 23.13 8.98 -3.04
N VAL A 318 21.88 8.89 -3.50
CA VAL A 318 20.84 7.98 -2.98
C VAL A 318 21.31 6.52 -2.97
N PHE A 319 22.21 6.15 -3.89
CA PHE A 319 22.76 4.79 -3.95
C PHE A 319 23.58 4.43 -2.70
N LEU A 320 24.36 5.37 -2.13
CA LEU A 320 25.22 5.11 -0.97
C LEU A 320 24.40 4.78 0.28
N ILE A 321 23.24 5.42 0.40
CA ILE A 321 22.28 5.20 1.49
C ILE A 321 21.62 3.81 1.38
N ASN A 322 21.29 3.36 0.17
CA ASN A 322 20.76 2.02 -0.04
C ASN A 322 21.77 0.91 0.30
N TYR A 323 23.07 1.11 -0.01
CA TYR A 323 24.13 0.20 0.43
C TYR A 323 24.28 0.18 1.95
N LEU A 324 24.12 1.33 2.61
CA LEU A 324 24.13 1.42 4.06
C LEU A 324 22.98 0.59 4.67
N TYR A 325 21.75 0.68 4.14
CA TYR A 325 20.60 -0.09 4.63
C TYR A 325 20.77 -1.61 4.47
N ILE A 326 21.29 -2.07 3.33
CA ILE A 326 21.58 -3.49 3.07
C ILE A 326 22.54 -4.04 4.13
N PHE A 327 23.45 -3.21 4.65
CA PHE A 327 24.39 -3.60 5.71
C PHE A 327 23.79 -3.43 7.12
N LEU A 328 23.04 -2.35 7.36
CA LEU A 328 22.55 -1.98 8.70
C LEU A 328 21.43 -2.92 9.19
N ILE A 329 20.53 -3.34 8.30
CA ILE A 329 19.39 -4.20 8.68
C ILE A 329 19.87 -5.59 9.17
N PRO A 330 20.74 -6.32 8.44
CA PRO A 330 21.30 -7.58 8.93
C PRO A 330 22.19 -7.39 10.17
N ALA A 331 22.97 -6.31 10.25
CA ALA A 331 23.83 -6.03 11.41
C ALA A 331 23.02 -5.79 12.69
N ILE A 332 21.92 -5.03 12.60
CA ILE A 332 20.97 -4.86 13.71
C ILE A 332 20.31 -6.19 14.05
N GLY A 333 19.84 -6.95 13.06
CA GLY A 333 19.26 -8.28 13.27
C GLY A 333 20.21 -9.23 14.01
N PHE A 334 21.47 -9.29 13.58
CA PHE A 334 22.52 -10.09 14.21
C PHE A 334 22.85 -9.60 15.62
N GLY A 335 22.94 -8.28 15.82
CA GLY A 335 23.14 -7.66 17.13
C GLY A 335 22.01 -8.01 18.11
N ILE A 336 20.76 -7.96 17.64
CA ILE A 336 19.57 -8.33 18.41
C ILE A 336 19.61 -9.83 18.78
N ILE A 337 19.92 -10.72 17.83
CA ILE A 337 20.03 -12.17 18.08
C ILE A 337 21.12 -12.47 19.12
N LYS A 338 22.33 -11.93 18.93
CA LYS A 338 23.46 -12.13 19.85
C LYS A 338 23.16 -11.58 21.25
N PHE A 339 22.49 -10.43 21.31
CA PHE A 339 22.03 -9.82 22.56
C PHE A 339 20.99 -10.69 23.29
N PHE A 340 20.03 -11.26 22.57
CA PHE A 340 19.04 -12.17 23.15
C PHE A 340 19.67 -13.45 23.71
N GLN A 341 20.61 -14.06 22.99
CA GLN A 341 21.31 -15.27 23.44
C GLN A 341 22.12 -15.03 24.72
N GLN A 342 22.88 -13.93 24.79
CA GLN A 342 23.81 -13.68 25.90
C GLN A 342 23.12 -13.17 27.17
N ILE A 343 21.98 -12.47 27.06
CA ILE A 343 21.35 -11.78 28.21
C ILE A 343 20.05 -12.45 28.67
N VAL A 344 19.27 -13.06 27.78
CA VAL A 344 17.99 -13.71 28.13
C VAL A 344 18.16 -15.19 28.46
N PHE A 345 19.09 -15.87 27.79
CA PHE A 345 19.28 -17.33 27.90
C PHE A 345 20.52 -17.76 28.70
N ASN A 346 21.05 -16.92 29.60
CA ASN A 346 22.17 -17.35 30.46
C ASN A 346 21.69 -18.39 31.50
N PRO A 347 22.06 -19.69 31.36
CA PRO A 347 21.52 -20.77 32.16
C PRO A 347 21.85 -20.64 33.65
N LYS A 348 23.00 -20.05 34.00
CA LYS A 348 23.45 -19.85 35.40
C LYS A 348 22.56 -18.87 36.16
N THR A 349 22.09 -17.81 35.49
CA THR A 349 21.19 -16.81 36.09
C THR A 349 19.75 -17.30 36.19
N GLN A 350 19.31 -18.14 35.24
CA GLN A 350 18.00 -18.78 35.30
C GLN A 350 17.96 -19.85 36.39
N ALA A 351 19.03 -20.65 36.54
CA ALA A 351 19.17 -21.65 37.60
C ALA A 351 19.05 -21.01 39.00
N SER A 352 19.79 -19.93 39.26
CA SER A 352 19.78 -19.24 40.56
C SER A 352 18.38 -18.76 40.97
N LYS A 353 17.62 -18.16 40.03
CA LYS A 353 16.23 -17.71 40.26
C LYS A 353 15.22 -18.84 40.44
N ARG A 354 15.49 -20.02 39.87
CA ARG A 354 14.63 -21.21 39.99
C ARG A 354 14.84 -21.87 41.34
N VAL A 355 16.08 -21.98 41.81
CA VAL A 355 16.41 -22.51 43.15
C VAL A 355 15.79 -21.64 44.24
N GLU A 356 15.92 -20.31 44.17
CA GLU A 356 15.33 -19.37 45.14
C GLU A 356 13.81 -19.53 45.28
N LYS A 357 13.13 -19.94 44.21
CA LYS A 357 11.66 -20.11 44.16
C LYS A 357 11.22 -21.57 44.31
N SER A 358 12.12 -22.46 44.72
CA SER A 358 11.91 -23.91 44.81
C SER A 358 11.29 -24.48 43.53
N ARG A 359 11.92 -24.24 42.38
CA ARG A 359 11.49 -24.74 41.07
C ARG A 359 12.56 -25.61 40.43
N CYS A 360 12.13 -26.60 39.67
CA CYS A 360 13.01 -27.48 38.89
C CYS A 360 13.90 -26.69 37.93
N LEU A 361 15.19 -26.99 37.94
CA LEU A 361 16.21 -26.35 37.10
C LEU A 361 15.96 -26.53 35.60
N ASN A 362 15.33 -27.63 35.19
CA ASN A 362 15.01 -27.91 33.78
C ASN A 362 13.61 -27.40 33.39
N CYS A 363 12.56 -28.00 33.94
CA CYS A 363 11.17 -27.74 33.51
C CYS A 363 10.47 -26.56 34.22
N GLY A 364 11.08 -25.97 35.25
CA GLY A 364 10.56 -24.77 35.94
C GLY A 364 9.31 -24.96 36.81
N LYS A 365 8.82 -26.20 36.97
CA LYS A 365 7.71 -26.53 37.90
C LYS A 365 8.16 -26.43 39.37
N LYS A 366 7.26 -26.01 40.27
CA LYS A 366 7.53 -25.93 41.71
C LYS A 366 7.80 -27.33 42.26
N ILE A 367 8.86 -27.49 43.03
CA ILE A 367 9.28 -28.73 43.67
C ILE A 367 9.59 -28.44 45.14
N HIS A 368 9.45 -29.43 46.01
CA HIS A 368 9.99 -29.33 47.38
C HIS A 368 11.52 -29.44 47.34
N ASN A 369 12.22 -28.77 48.25
CA ASN A 369 13.68 -28.68 48.26
C ASN A 369 14.37 -30.05 48.49
N ASP A 370 13.64 -31.04 48.99
CA ASP A 370 14.20 -32.33 49.39
C ASP A 370 14.25 -33.37 48.25
N HIS A 371 13.68 -33.05 47.08
CA HIS A 371 13.68 -33.98 45.95
C HIS A 371 14.97 -33.89 45.13
N SER A 372 15.78 -34.96 45.17
CA SER A 372 17.01 -35.07 44.36
C SER A 372 16.76 -35.10 42.85
N HIS A 373 15.60 -35.65 42.44
CA HIS A 373 15.13 -35.68 41.06
C HIS A 373 13.77 -35.01 40.95
N CYS A 374 13.51 -34.29 39.86
CA CYS A 374 12.23 -33.63 39.67
C CYS A 374 11.11 -34.66 39.43
N PRO A 375 10.03 -34.68 40.23
CA PRO A 375 8.93 -35.66 40.08
C PRO A 375 8.11 -35.45 38.80
N HIS A 376 8.30 -34.32 38.10
CA HIS A 376 7.56 -34.00 36.87
C HIS A 376 8.34 -34.28 35.58
N CYS A 377 9.66 -34.40 35.63
CA CYS A 377 10.49 -34.58 34.43
C CYS A 377 11.72 -35.47 34.61
N GLY A 378 11.93 -36.05 35.79
CA GLY A 378 13.06 -36.94 36.09
C GLY A 378 14.43 -36.26 36.19
N TYR A 379 14.53 -34.95 36.00
CA TYR A 379 15.82 -34.25 35.97
C TYR A 379 16.49 -34.20 37.35
N ALA A 380 17.75 -34.65 37.43
CA ALA A 380 18.58 -34.56 38.64
C ALA A 380 18.92 -33.09 38.97
N GLN A 381 18.56 -32.64 40.17
CA GLN A 381 18.75 -31.23 40.58
C GLN A 381 20.14 -30.96 41.16
N TYR A 382 20.80 -32.00 41.67
CA TYR A 382 22.07 -31.90 42.40
C TYR A 382 23.22 -32.57 41.65
N VAL A 383 24.43 -32.11 41.95
CA VAL A 383 25.71 -32.65 41.51
C VAL A 383 26.65 -32.66 42.71
N GLU A 384 27.54 -33.64 42.78
CA GLU A 384 28.54 -33.71 43.83
C GLU A 384 29.62 -32.63 43.63
N CYS A 385 29.98 -31.91 44.68
CA CYS A 385 31.07 -30.95 44.63
C CYS A 385 32.42 -31.69 44.68
N PRO A 386 33.34 -31.47 43.72
CA PRO A 386 34.63 -32.17 43.69
C PRO A 386 35.59 -31.76 44.83
N HIS A 387 35.29 -30.69 45.57
CA HIS A 387 36.14 -30.21 46.66
C HIS A 387 35.66 -30.63 48.05
N CYS A 388 34.35 -30.58 48.31
CA CYS A 388 33.79 -30.93 49.63
C CYS A 388 32.95 -32.20 49.63
N HIS A 389 32.79 -32.86 48.48
CA HIS A 389 31.98 -34.07 48.28
C HIS A 389 30.51 -33.97 48.69
N ASN A 390 30.03 -32.78 49.04
CA ASN A 390 28.62 -32.53 49.33
C ASN A 390 27.83 -32.24 48.04
N LEU A 391 26.55 -32.64 48.04
CA LEU A 391 25.62 -32.35 46.95
C LEU A 391 25.32 -30.84 46.89
N THR A 392 25.44 -30.28 45.69
CA THR A 392 25.18 -28.87 45.38
C THR A 392 24.30 -28.73 44.14
N TYR A 393 23.60 -27.60 43.97
CA TYR A 393 22.71 -27.41 42.83
C TYR A 393 23.48 -27.31 41.51
N LYS A 394 22.99 -28.01 40.48
CA LYS A 394 23.57 -27.99 39.12
C LYS A 394 23.39 -26.60 38.48
N PHE A 395 24.40 -26.15 37.71
CA PHE A 395 24.46 -24.83 37.06
C PHE A 395 24.53 -23.61 38.01
N MET A 396 24.72 -23.83 39.31
CA MET A 396 25.03 -22.75 40.25
C MET A 396 26.51 -22.35 40.10
N PRO A 397 26.86 -21.06 40.14
CA PRO A 397 28.25 -20.62 39.93
C PRO A 397 29.21 -21.09 41.03
N TYR A 398 28.72 -21.31 42.25
CA TYR A 398 29.51 -21.71 43.42
C TYR A 398 28.81 -22.85 44.17
N CYS A 399 29.57 -23.65 44.91
CA CYS A 399 29.02 -24.63 45.84
C CYS A 399 28.38 -23.91 47.04
N TYR A 400 27.14 -24.26 47.40
CA TYR A 400 26.47 -23.63 48.54
C TYR A 400 27.03 -24.06 49.90
N HIS A 401 27.78 -25.17 49.95
CA HIS A 401 28.42 -25.66 51.18
C HIS A 401 29.80 -25.07 51.44
N CYS A 402 30.67 -25.02 50.41
CA CYS A 402 32.08 -24.64 50.58
C CYS A 402 32.50 -23.40 49.77
N GLY A 403 31.59 -22.80 48.98
CA GLY A 403 31.89 -21.61 48.18
C GLY A 403 32.82 -21.82 46.98
N THR A 404 33.31 -23.04 46.74
CA THR A 404 34.22 -23.32 45.61
C THR A 404 33.48 -23.14 44.27
N PRO A 405 34.09 -22.46 43.27
CA PRO A 405 33.46 -22.26 41.96
C PRO A 405 33.18 -23.60 41.26
N GLN A 406 31.97 -23.74 40.73
CA GLN A 406 31.58 -24.94 39.97
C GLN A 406 31.88 -24.72 38.48
N ASN A 407 32.96 -25.34 37.98
CA ASN A 407 33.28 -25.37 36.55
C ASN A 407 32.54 -26.53 35.85
N ILE A 408 31.22 -26.49 35.86
CA ILE A 408 30.41 -27.46 35.12
C ILE A 408 30.21 -26.90 33.72
N ASN A 409 30.97 -27.40 32.75
CA ASN A 409 30.68 -27.18 31.34
C ASN A 409 29.35 -27.87 31.01
N PRO A 410 28.39 -27.17 30.38
CA PRO A 410 27.20 -27.82 29.85
C PRO A 410 27.65 -28.71 28.69
N SER A 411 27.68 -30.02 28.91
CA SER A 411 27.61 -31.03 27.84
C SER A 411 26.19 -31.07 27.29
#